data_AF-A0A0F9E733-F1
#
_entry.id   AF-A0A0F9E733-F1
#
_cell.length_a   1.000
_cell.length_b   1.000
_cell.length_c   1.000
_cell.angle_alpha   90.00
_cell.angle_beta   90.00
_cell.angle_gamma   90.00
#
_symmetry.space_group_name_H-M   'P 1'
#
loop_
_entity.id
_entity.type
_entity.pdbx_description
1 polymer ?
#
loop_
_entity_poly.entity_id
_entity_poly.type
_entity_poly.pdbx_seq_one_letter_code
_entity_poly.pdbx_strand_id
1 'polypeptide(L)'
;MAAPLNENAITRLVTITGIDATTVAVTSLYTVPTGKTFIPDHIVIRVTSFTSGGKGVEAIASFGGNSATYDDYLNTVTYTVAAADVFIRDGVDNSAVVTQAAADVFSISIETASNASTETWAVEVWGYLV
;
A
#
# COMPACT_ATOMS: atom_id res chain seq x y z
N MET A 1 10.49 25.73 16.70
CA MET A 1 10.96 24.46 16.11
C MET A 1 10.35 24.38 14.72
N ALA A 2 11.13 24.11 13.67
CA ALA A 2 10.55 23.86 12.36
C ALA A 2 9.85 22.49 12.38
N ALA A 3 8.65 22.40 11.80
CA ALA A 3 7.97 21.12 11.67
C ALA A 3 8.76 20.20 10.71
N PRO A 4 8.82 18.87 10.99
CA PRO A 4 9.41 17.89 10.09
C PRO A 4 8.92 17.99 8.64
N LEU A 5 9.73 17.55 7.67
CA LEU A 5 9.39 17.66 6.25
C LEU A 5 8.07 16.95 5.88
N ASN A 6 7.80 15.81 6.51
CA ASN A 6 6.57 15.03 6.33
C ASN A 6 5.32 15.70 6.91
N GLU A 7 5.44 16.85 7.58
CA GLU A 7 4.30 17.65 8.05
C GLU A 7 4.01 18.87 7.15
N ASN A 8 4.93 19.21 6.23
CA ASN A 8 4.82 20.39 5.36
C ASN A 8 4.77 20.06 3.87
N ALA A 9 5.01 18.80 3.50
CA ALA A 9 5.08 18.36 2.13
C ALA A 9 4.70 16.88 1.99
N ILE A 10 4.21 16.53 0.80
CA ILE A 10 4.09 15.13 0.39
C ILE A 10 5.48 14.52 0.38
N THR A 11 5.66 13.46 1.14
CA THR A 11 6.92 12.73 1.28
C THR A 11 6.67 11.24 1.29
N ARG A 12 7.71 10.46 1.00
CA ARG A 12 7.69 9.03 1.25
C ARG A 12 7.79 8.78 2.75
N LEU A 13 6.73 8.23 3.34
CA LEU A 13 6.67 7.95 4.77
C LEU A 13 7.39 6.64 5.10
N VAL A 14 7.23 5.63 4.25
CA VAL A 14 7.79 4.31 4.48
C VAL A 14 8.01 3.54 3.17
N THR A 15 8.92 2.58 3.21
CA THR A 15 9.04 1.52 2.22
C THR A 15 9.07 0.18 2.95
N ILE A 16 8.09 -0.68 2.66
CA ILE A 16 8.06 -2.05 3.15
C ILE A 16 8.42 -2.98 2.01
N THR A 17 9.39 -3.86 2.24
CA THR A 17 9.86 -4.85 1.26
C THR A 17 9.56 -6.26 1.76
N GLY A 18 9.46 -7.23 0.86
CA GLY A 18 9.31 -8.63 1.25
C GLY A 18 7.87 -9.05 1.49
N ILE A 19 6.89 -8.29 0.99
CA ILE A 19 5.47 -8.66 1.06
C ILE A 19 5.26 -9.84 0.11
N ASP A 20 4.86 -10.99 0.64
CA ASP A 20 4.56 -12.19 -0.14
C ASP A 20 3.15 -12.08 -0.76
N ALA A 21 3.09 -11.93 -2.09
CA ALA A 21 1.83 -11.85 -2.81
C ALA A 21 1.28 -13.23 -3.20
N THR A 22 1.98 -14.32 -2.85
CA THR A 22 1.50 -15.70 -3.02
C THR A 22 0.67 -16.21 -1.84
N THR A 23 0.50 -15.38 -0.81
CA THR A 23 -0.27 -15.70 0.39
C THR A 23 -1.30 -14.60 0.67
N VAL A 24 -2.55 -14.99 0.95
CA VAL A 24 -3.58 -14.07 1.45
C VAL A 24 -3.20 -13.63 2.86
N ALA A 25 -2.82 -12.37 3.01
CA ALA A 25 -2.33 -11.80 4.26
C ALA A 25 -2.51 -10.29 4.31
N VAL A 26 -2.62 -9.75 5.52
CA VAL A 26 -2.58 -8.31 5.78
C VAL A 26 -1.19 -7.96 6.30
N THR A 27 -0.58 -6.94 5.71
CA THR A 27 0.72 -6.42 6.16
C THR A 27 0.58 -4.95 6.54
N SER A 28 0.96 -4.62 7.77
CA SER A 28 1.03 -3.23 8.23
C SER A 28 2.14 -2.48 7.50
N LEU A 29 1.80 -1.31 6.95
CA LEU A 29 2.73 -0.47 6.22
C LEU A 29 3.21 0.71 7.06
N TYR A 30 2.27 1.45 7.66
CA TYR A 30 2.56 2.68 8.37
C TYR A 30 1.62 2.86 9.56
N THR A 31 2.18 3.12 10.74
CA THR A 31 1.40 3.50 11.94
C THR A 31 1.46 5.00 12.11
N VAL A 32 0.29 5.64 12.20
CA VAL A 32 0.19 7.09 12.36
C VAL A 32 0.70 7.50 13.74
N PRO A 33 1.67 8.43 13.84
CA PRO A 33 2.18 8.89 15.13
C PRO A 33 1.09 9.50 16.02
N THR A 34 1.26 9.39 17.34
CA THR A 34 0.33 10.01 18.29
C THR A 34 0.24 11.52 18.08
N GLY A 35 -0.98 12.05 18.12
CA GLY A 35 -1.24 13.49 17.94
C GLY A 35 -1.10 13.99 16.51
N LYS A 36 -1.02 13.09 15.52
CA LYS A 36 -0.98 13.39 14.09
C LYS A 36 -2.12 12.71 13.36
N THR A 37 -2.49 13.30 12.23
CA THR A 37 -3.38 12.68 11.23
C THR A 37 -2.58 12.48 9.96
N PHE A 38 -2.66 11.28 9.37
CA PHE A 38 -2.03 10.98 8.10
C PHE A 38 -3.01 11.14 6.95
N ILE A 39 -2.59 11.86 5.92
CA ILE A 39 -3.31 12.05 4.66
C ILE A 39 -2.52 11.31 3.57
N PRO A 40 -3.03 10.16 3.07
CA PRO A 40 -2.37 9.41 2.00
C PRO A 40 -2.53 10.13 0.66
N ASP A 41 -1.51 10.04 -0.19
CA ASP A 41 -1.45 10.74 -1.49
C ASP A 41 -1.16 9.78 -2.66
N HIS A 42 -0.12 8.96 -2.55
CA HIS A 42 0.16 7.93 -3.56
C HIS A 42 0.79 6.67 -2.96
N ILE A 43 0.56 5.55 -3.63
CA ILE A 43 1.16 4.26 -3.34
C ILE A 43 1.99 3.84 -4.54
N VAL A 44 3.15 3.23 -4.28
CA VAL A 44 3.95 2.59 -5.32
C VAL A 44 4.15 1.13 -4.96
N ILE A 45 3.70 0.22 -5.81
CA ILE A 45 3.96 -1.21 -5.71
C ILE A 45 5.06 -1.56 -6.70
N ARG A 46 6.11 -2.25 -6.26
CA ARG A 46 7.18 -2.77 -7.12
C ARG A 46 7.30 -4.27 -6.92
N VAL A 47 7.27 -5.04 -8.00
CA VAL A 47 7.56 -6.48 -7.93
C VAL A 47 9.06 -6.68 -7.91
N THR A 48 9.58 -7.11 -6.76
CA THR A 48 11.01 -7.31 -6.53
C THR A 48 11.49 -8.72 -6.88
N SER A 49 10.59 -9.69 -6.92
CA SER A 49 10.86 -11.06 -7.36
C SER A 49 9.58 -11.68 -7.90
N PHE A 50 9.68 -12.39 -9.02
CA PHE A 50 8.55 -13.09 -9.62
C PHE A 50 9.04 -14.32 -10.39
N THR A 51 8.49 -15.49 -10.07
CA THR A 51 8.73 -16.74 -10.80
C THR A 51 7.40 -17.36 -11.16
N SER A 52 7.10 -17.45 -12.46
CA SER A 52 5.81 -17.99 -12.90
C SER A 52 5.68 -19.48 -12.60
N GLY A 53 4.84 -19.82 -11.63
CA GLY A 53 4.37 -21.17 -11.33
C GLY A 53 3.02 -21.44 -12.00
N GLY A 54 2.92 -21.28 -13.32
CA GLY A 54 1.64 -21.33 -14.05
C GLY A 54 0.79 -20.08 -13.80
N LYS A 55 0.80 -19.13 -14.74
CA LYS A 55 0.15 -17.81 -14.64
C LYS A 55 -1.38 -17.85 -14.76
N GLY A 56 -2.05 -18.55 -13.85
CA GLY A 56 -3.50 -18.70 -13.88
C GLY A 56 -4.24 -17.64 -13.05
N VAL A 57 -3.60 -17.16 -11.97
CA VAL A 57 -4.21 -16.27 -10.98
C VAL A 57 -3.20 -15.18 -10.60
N GLU A 58 -3.62 -13.93 -10.74
CA GLU A 58 -2.83 -12.75 -10.42
C GLU A 58 -3.11 -12.34 -8.96
N ALA A 59 -2.13 -11.74 -8.29
CA ALA A 59 -2.35 -11.21 -6.95
C ALA A 59 -3.25 -9.98 -7.01
N ILE A 60 -4.23 -9.93 -6.12
CA ILE A 60 -5.16 -8.82 -5.94
C ILE A 60 -4.93 -8.21 -4.57
N ALA A 61 -4.74 -6.89 -4.53
CA ALA A 61 -4.57 -6.17 -3.28
C ALA A 61 -5.45 -4.92 -3.16
N SER A 62 -5.61 -4.48 -1.91
CA SER A 62 -6.25 -3.25 -1.47
C SER A 62 -5.42 -2.56 -0.38
N PHE A 63 -5.62 -1.24 -0.20
CA PHE A 63 -4.91 -0.43 0.80
C PHE A 63 -5.88 0.36 1.68
N GLY A 64 -5.63 0.34 2.98
CA GLY A 64 -6.50 0.98 3.96
C GLY A 64 -6.16 0.52 5.36
N GLY A 65 -7.15 0.50 6.24
CA GLY A 65 -6.96 0.08 7.64
C GLY A 65 -7.98 0.65 8.61
N ASN A 66 -8.93 1.44 8.11
CA ASN A 66 -10.05 1.98 8.87
C ASN A 66 -11.35 1.20 8.59
N SER A 67 -11.42 0.49 7.46
CA SER A 67 -12.45 -0.51 7.11
C SER A 67 -11.92 -1.94 7.29
N ALA A 68 -12.85 -2.88 7.46
CA ALA A 68 -12.55 -4.31 7.48
C ALA A 68 -12.15 -4.86 6.09
N THR A 69 -12.41 -4.09 5.03
CA THR A 69 -12.13 -4.45 3.64
C THR A 69 -10.82 -3.85 3.13
N TYR A 70 -10.15 -2.97 3.90
CA TYR A 70 -8.87 -2.36 3.53
C TYR A 70 -8.91 -1.62 2.19
N ASP A 71 -10.04 -1.02 1.85
CA ASP A 71 -10.29 -0.28 0.61
C ASP A 71 -10.36 1.24 0.82
N ASP A 72 -10.13 1.73 2.03
CA ASP A 72 -10.30 3.15 2.41
C ASP A 72 -9.41 4.15 1.65
N TYR A 73 -8.29 3.68 1.09
CA TYR A 73 -7.39 4.53 0.31
C TYR A 73 -8.07 4.94 -1.01
N LEU A 74 -8.55 3.97 -1.77
CA LEU A 74 -9.40 4.16 -2.95
C LEU A 74 -10.40 2.99 -3.00
N ASN A 75 -11.61 3.26 -2.52
CA ASN A 75 -12.69 2.29 -2.21
C ASN A 75 -13.18 1.44 -3.41
N THR A 76 -12.57 1.60 -4.58
CA THR A 76 -12.95 0.91 -5.82
C THR A 76 -11.74 0.51 -6.67
N VAL A 77 -10.52 0.61 -6.15
CA VAL A 77 -9.31 0.29 -6.90
C VAL A 77 -8.71 -1.01 -6.38
N THR A 78 -8.65 -1.97 -7.30
CA THR A 78 -8.05 -3.28 -7.09
C THR A 78 -6.72 -3.32 -7.84
N TYR A 79 -5.65 -3.68 -7.13
CA TYR A 79 -4.31 -3.73 -7.72
C TYR A 79 -3.99 -5.14 -8.16
N THR A 80 -3.80 -5.30 -9.47
CA THR A 80 -3.45 -6.59 -10.07
C THR A 80 -2.03 -6.57 -10.61
N VAL A 81 -1.20 -7.51 -10.18
CA VAL A 81 0.21 -7.60 -10.59
C VAL A 81 0.58 -9.05 -10.95
N ALA A 82 1.36 -9.24 -12.02
CA ALA A 82 1.65 -10.58 -12.57
C ALA A 82 3.00 -10.72 -13.31
N ALA A 83 3.97 -9.84 -13.02
CA ALA A 83 5.27 -9.85 -13.68
C ALA A 83 6.38 -9.20 -12.86
N ALA A 84 7.61 -9.70 -13.05
CA ALA A 84 8.84 -9.06 -12.56
C ALA A 84 9.02 -7.68 -13.18
N ASP A 85 9.72 -6.80 -12.47
CA ASP A 85 10.13 -5.46 -12.93
C ASP A 85 8.97 -4.54 -13.33
N VAL A 86 7.73 -4.89 -12.95
CA VAL A 86 6.57 -4.01 -13.05
C VAL A 86 6.45 -3.19 -11.78
N PHE A 87 6.11 -1.92 -11.95
CA PHE A 87 5.67 -1.08 -10.86
C PHE A 87 4.32 -0.45 -11.20
N ILE A 88 3.44 -0.41 -10.20
CA ILE A 88 2.21 0.36 -10.24
C ILE A 88 2.43 1.58 -9.38
N ARG A 89 2.15 2.76 -9.93
CA ARG A 89 1.96 3.98 -9.15
C ARG A 89 0.50 4.34 -9.22
N ASP A 90 -0.09 4.54 -8.07
CA ASP A 90 -1.45 5.00 -7.97
C ASP A 90 -1.54 6.18 -7.00
N GLY A 91 -2.27 7.21 -7.42
CA GLY A 91 -2.37 8.48 -6.71
C GLY A 91 -3.81 8.95 -6.65
N VAL A 92 -4.12 9.73 -5.64
CA VAL A 92 -5.49 10.17 -5.35
C VAL A 92 -5.82 11.48 -6.07
N ASP A 93 -5.83 11.44 -7.40
CA ASP A 93 -6.18 12.62 -8.19
C ASP A 93 -7.69 12.91 -8.07
N ASN A 94 -8.02 14.01 -7.38
CA ASN A 94 -9.38 14.55 -7.22
C ASN A 94 -10.39 13.59 -6.56
N SER A 95 -9.90 12.59 -5.83
CA SER A 95 -10.70 11.61 -5.09
C SER A 95 -10.69 11.93 -3.59
N ALA A 96 -11.81 11.70 -2.91
CA ALA A 96 -11.85 11.82 -1.45
C ALA A 96 -11.18 10.60 -0.82
N VAL A 97 -10.08 10.82 -0.10
CA VAL A 97 -9.39 9.78 0.66
C VAL A 97 -9.78 9.81 2.12
N VAL A 98 -9.81 8.64 2.75
CA VAL A 98 -9.99 8.54 4.20
C VAL A 98 -8.69 8.92 4.89
N THR A 99 -8.76 9.99 5.69
CA THR A 99 -7.66 10.37 6.60
C THR A 99 -7.49 9.32 7.69
N GLN A 100 -6.25 9.00 8.04
CA GLN A 100 -5.92 8.04 9.09
C GLN A 100 -5.64 8.80 10.39
N ALA A 101 -6.39 8.50 11.44
CA ALA A 101 -6.27 9.12 12.74
C ALA A 101 -5.00 8.66 13.47
N ALA A 102 -4.67 9.33 14.58
CA ALA A 102 -3.55 8.95 15.42
C ALA A 102 -3.67 7.49 15.89
N ALA A 103 -2.57 6.74 15.81
CA ALA A 103 -2.47 5.31 16.09
C ALA A 103 -3.15 4.36 15.08
N ASP A 104 -3.81 4.87 14.04
CA ASP A 104 -4.29 4.02 12.95
C ASP A 104 -3.13 3.33 12.23
N VAL A 105 -3.40 2.14 11.69
CA VAL A 105 -2.42 1.32 10.98
C VAL A 105 -2.83 1.19 9.52
N PHE A 106 -2.20 2.00 8.67
CA PHE A 106 -2.34 1.87 7.24
C PHE A 106 -1.62 0.61 6.76
N SER A 107 -2.32 -0.21 5.99
CA SER A 107 -1.95 -1.59 5.65
C SER A 107 -2.24 -1.89 4.19
N ILE A 108 -1.60 -2.96 3.69
CA ILE A 108 -1.96 -3.65 2.45
C ILE A 108 -2.64 -4.96 2.82
N SER A 109 -3.74 -5.28 2.13
CA SER A 109 -4.38 -6.59 2.18
C SER A 109 -4.18 -7.28 0.84
N ILE A 110 -3.55 -8.46 0.83
CA ILE A 110 -3.57 -9.36 -0.32
C ILE A 110 -4.85 -10.18 -0.21
N GLU A 111 -5.84 -9.87 -1.05
CA GLU A 111 -7.18 -10.48 -1.02
C GLU A 111 -7.24 -11.75 -1.86
N THR A 112 -6.52 -11.75 -2.99
CA THR A 112 -6.30 -12.96 -3.80
C THR A 112 -4.81 -13.18 -3.93
N ALA A 113 -4.35 -14.35 -3.54
CA ALA A 113 -2.98 -14.77 -3.72
C ALA A 113 -2.71 -15.11 -5.20
N SER A 114 -1.57 -14.63 -5.70
CA SER A 114 -1.00 -15.09 -6.96
C SER A 114 -0.67 -16.58 -6.88
N ASN A 115 -0.88 -17.30 -7.98
CA ASN A 115 -0.45 -18.70 -8.06
C ASN A 115 0.97 -18.86 -8.63
N ALA A 116 1.74 -17.78 -8.72
CA ALA A 116 3.17 -17.83 -9.02
C ALA A 116 3.94 -18.65 -7.98
N SER A 117 5.08 -19.25 -8.35
CA SER A 117 5.95 -19.96 -7.40
C SER A 117 6.66 -18.98 -6.46
N THR A 118 6.93 -17.76 -6.93
CA THR A 118 7.36 -16.64 -6.09
C THR A 118 6.73 -15.36 -6.62
N GLU A 119 6.26 -14.51 -5.72
CA GLU A 119 5.89 -13.13 -6.03
C GLU A 119 6.08 -12.26 -4.79
N THR A 120 7.03 -11.34 -4.85
CA THR A 120 7.42 -10.52 -3.69
C THR A 120 7.36 -9.05 -4.04
N TRP A 121 6.59 -8.28 -3.28
CA TRP A 121 6.38 -6.86 -3.50
C TRP A 121 7.20 -5.99 -2.53
N ALA A 122 7.54 -4.80 -3.01
CA ALA A 122 7.94 -3.67 -2.20
C ALA A 122 6.92 -2.55 -2.39
N VAL A 123 6.37 -2.06 -1.29
CA VAL A 123 5.36 -1.00 -1.27
C VAL A 123 5.96 0.26 -0.67
N GLU A 124 5.77 1.39 -1.34
CA GLU A 124 6.06 2.72 -0.82
C GLU A 124 4.75 3.46 -0.54
N VAL A 125 4.65 4.06 0.64
CA VAL A 125 3.50 4.91 1.03
C VAL A 125 3.96 6.36 1.03
N TRP A 126 3.23 7.19 0.32
CA TRP A 126 3.48 8.62 0.21
C TRP A 126 2.27 9.44 0.69
N GLY A 127 2.58 10.58 1.29
CA GLY A 127 1.59 11.52 1.78
C GLY A 127 2.22 12.45 2.81
N TYR A 128 1.40 12.99 3.71
CA TYR A 128 1.84 13.95 4.72
C TYR A 128 1.04 13.83 6.01
N LEU A 129 1.59 14.38 7.08
CA LEU A 129 1.02 14.44 8.41
C LEU A 129 0.51 15.86 8.70
N VAL A 130 -0.59 15.95 9.44
CA VAL A 130 -1.09 17.21 10.02
C VAL A 130 -1.25 17.10 11.52
#